data_AF-A0A2T7A698-F1
#
_entry.id   AF-A0A2T7A698-F1
#
_cell.length_a   1.000
_cell.length_b   1.000
_cell.length_c   1.000
_cell.angle_alpha   90.00
_cell.angle_beta   90.00
_cell.angle_gamma   90.00
#
_symmetry.space_group_name_H-M   'P 1'
#
loop_
_entity.id
_entity.type
_entity.pdbx_description
1 polymer ?
#
loop_
_entity_poly.entity_id
_entity_poly.type
_entity_poly.pdbx_seq_one_letter_code
_entity_poly.pdbx_strand_id
1 'polypeptide(L)'
;MSDPEDPPQQTLTPQERKIASLRKSITSLESQIEQIESEHAEVLARLKDKDAEKTVKGHIRLLHEFNEVRDVGLGLIGMVSENRGTRVQNVMREFGVSPSD
;
A
#
# COMPACT_ATOMS: atom_id res chain seq x y z
N MET A 1 56.75 11.96 -48.18
CA MET A 1 56.33 11.09 -47.07
C MET A 1 55.18 11.84 -46.43
N SER A 2 53.95 11.52 -46.83
CA SER A 2 52.75 12.23 -46.37
C SER A 2 52.21 11.49 -45.16
N ASP A 3 52.23 12.13 -44.00
CA ASP A 3 51.52 11.62 -42.82
C ASP A 3 50.00 11.64 -43.08
N PRO A 4 49.27 10.58 -42.69
CA PRO A 4 47.83 10.53 -42.84
C PRO A 4 47.16 11.44 -41.81
N GLU A 5 46.35 12.38 -42.28
CA GLU A 5 45.41 13.15 -41.47
C GLU A 5 44.47 12.19 -40.72
N ASP A 6 44.63 12.14 -39.40
CA ASP A 6 43.69 11.51 -38.48
C ASP A 6 42.32 12.23 -38.60
N PRO A 7 41.21 11.53 -38.90
CA PRO A 7 39.93 12.18 -39.14
C PRO A 7 39.44 12.90 -37.87
N PRO A 8 38.81 14.08 -38.02
CA PRO A 8 38.42 14.92 -36.88
C PRO A 8 37.36 14.21 -36.03
N GLN A 9 37.69 13.96 -34.77
CA GLN A 9 36.75 13.56 -33.74
C GLN A 9 35.68 14.67 -33.58
N GLN A 10 34.53 14.51 -34.23
CA GLN A 10 33.39 15.39 -34.06
C GLN A 10 32.92 15.33 -32.60
N THR A 11 33.25 16.37 -31.84
CA THR A 11 32.77 16.53 -30.48
C THR A 11 31.33 17.02 -30.52
N LEU A 12 30.39 16.18 -30.06
CA LEU A 12 28.97 16.51 -29.95
C LEU A 12 28.79 17.87 -29.24
N THR A 13 27.99 18.75 -29.84
CA THR A 13 27.64 20.06 -29.31
C THR A 13 26.89 19.92 -27.98
N PRO A 14 26.90 20.94 -27.11
CA PRO A 14 26.16 20.92 -25.85
C PRO A 14 24.66 20.59 -26.02
N GLN A 15 24.06 21.04 -27.12
CA GLN A 15 22.66 20.80 -27.46
C GLN A 15 22.41 19.34 -27.86
N GLU A 16 23.30 18.73 -28.66
CA GLU A 16 23.21 17.31 -29.04
C GLU A 16 23.40 16.39 -27.84
N ARG A 17 24.30 16.73 -26.92
CA ARG A 17 24.47 15.99 -25.65
C ARG A 17 23.20 16.04 -24.81
N LYS A 18 22.56 17.21 -24.73
CA LYS A 18 21.30 17.39 -24.01
C LYS A 18 20.16 16.62 -24.66
N ILE A 19 20.05 16.65 -25.99
CA ILE A 19 19.07 15.86 -26.75
C ILE A 19 19.30 14.36 -26.54
N ALA A 20 20.55 13.89 -26.61
CA ALA A 20 20.88 12.49 -26.38
C ALA A 20 20.57 12.04 -24.95
N SER A 21 20.86 12.89 -23.95
CA SER A 21 20.50 12.60 -22.56
C SER A 21 18.99 12.55 -22.36
N LEU A 22 18.24 13.51 -22.93
CA LEU A 22 16.78 13.53 -22.82
C LEU A 22 16.15 12.32 -23.51
N ARG A 23 16.65 11.91 -24.68
CA ARG A 23 16.19 10.68 -25.36
C ARG A 23 16.44 9.44 -24.51
N LYS A 24 17.61 9.31 -23.88
CA LYS A 24 17.88 8.21 -22.94
C LYS A 24 16.91 8.22 -21.76
N SER A 25 16.62 9.40 -21.21
CA SER A 25 15.64 9.53 -20.13
C SER A 25 14.23 9.15 -20.57
N ILE A 26 13.80 9.56 -21.77
CA ILE A 26 12.50 9.19 -22.34
C ILE A 26 12.40 7.67 -22.46
N THR A 27 13.38 7.01 -23.10
CA THR A 27 13.36 5.55 -23.26
C THR A 27 13.37 4.82 -21.91
N SER A 28 14.12 5.33 -20.93
CA SER A 28 14.13 4.76 -19.57
C SER A 28 12.77 4.90 -18.88
N LEU A 29 12.14 6.07 -18.99
CA LEU A 29 10.82 6.32 -18.40
C LEU A 29 9.72 5.52 -19.10
N GLU A 30 9.76 5.39 -20.42
CA GLU A 30 8.84 4.55 -21.20
C GLU A 30 8.94 3.08 -20.74
N SER A 31 10.16 2.56 -20.58
CA SER A 31 10.37 1.21 -20.06
C SER A 31 9.87 1.03 -18.62
N GLN A 32 10.03 2.04 -17.76
CA GLN A 32 9.50 2.00 -16.39
C GLN A 32 7.97 2.02 -16.37
N ILE A 33 7.32 2.79 -17.24
CA ILE A 33 5.87 2.81 -17.37
C ILE A 33 5.36 1.43 -17.75
N GLU A 34 5.93 0.81 -18.79
CA GLU A 34 5.52 -0.52 -19.25
C GLU A 34 5.68 -1.58 -18.15
N GLN A 35 6.80 -1.53 -17.41
CA GLN A 35 7.02 -2.42 -16.28
C GLN A 35 5.97 -2.24 -15.19
N ILE A 36 5.72 -0.99 -14.76
CA ILE A 36 4.76 -0.68 -13.69
C ILE A 36 3.34 -1.05 -14.11
N GLU A 37 2.95 -0.80 -15.36
CA GLU A 37 1.64 -1.17 -15.89
C GLU A 37 1.44 -2.68 -15.89
N SER A 38 2.48 -3.45 -16.27
CA SER A 38 2.46 -4.91 -16.21
C SER A 38 2.31 -5.42 -14.77
N GLU A 39 3.13 -4.91 -13.85
CA GLU A 39 3.06 -5.27 -12.42
C GLU A 39 1.70 -4.92 -11.83
N HIS A 40 1.15 -3.75 -12.17
CA HIS A 40 -0.16 -3.32 -11.71
C HIS A 40 -1.28 -4.22 -12.23
N ALA A 41 -1.23 -4.62 -13.50
CA ALA A 41 -2.20 -5.56 -14.08
C ALA A 41 -2.14 -6.93 -13.40
N GLU A 42 -0.94 -7.44 -13.10
CA GLU A 42 -0.76 -8.71 -12.38
C GLU A 42 -1.35 -8.64 -10.96
N VAL A 43 -1.09 -7.56 -10.23
CA VAL A 43 -1.62 -7.36 -8.87
C VAL A 43 -3.14 -7.28 -8.89
N LEU A 44 -3.73 -6.49 -9.80
CA LEU A 44 -5.18 -6.39 -9.94
C LEU A 44 -5.84 -7.72 -10.29
N ALA A 45 -5.19 -8.56 -11.10
CA ALA A 45 -5.71 -9.89 -11.45
C ALA A 45 -5.79 -10.85 -10.24
N ARG A 46 -4.97 -10.63 -9.20
CA ARG A 46 -5.00 -11.41 -7.96
C ARG A 46 -6.10 -10.94 -7.00
N LEU A 47 -6.69 -9.77 -7.22
CA LEU A 47 -7.73 -9.25 -6.36
C LEU A 47 -9.10 -9.84 -6.72
N LYS A 48 -9.87 -10.19 -5.69
CA LYS A 48 -11.26 -10.66 -5.84
C LYS A 48 -12.20 -9.54 -6.28
N ASP A 49 -11.99 -8.33 -5.74
CA ASP A 49 -12.66 -7.10 -6.17
C ASP A 49 -11.65 -6.24 -6.93
N LYS A 50 -12.09 -5.63 -8.03
CA LYS A 50 -11.25 -4.73 -8.83
C LYS A 50 -11.02 -3.40 -8.13
N ASP A 51 -11.87 -3.04 -7.18
CA ASP A 51 -11.72 -1.84 -6.36
C ASP A 51 -11.00 -2.17 -5.04
N ALA A 52 -9.67 -2.17 -5.12
CA ALA A 52 -8.78 -2.41 -3.98
C ALA A 52 -9.00 -1.39 -2.86
N GLU A 53 -9.15 -0.12 -3.22
CA GLU A 53 -9.27 0.99 -2.28
C GLU A 53 -10.55 0.89 -1.47
N LYS A 54 -11.69 0.61 -2.12
CA LYS A 54 -12.96 0.38 -1.45
C LYS A 54 -12.91 -0.82 -0.51
N THR A 55 -12.25 -1.90 -0.93
CA THR A 55 -12.11 -3.11 -0.11
C THR A 55 -11.34 -2.82 1.18
N VAL A 56 -10.21 -2.11 1.06
CA VAL A 56 -9.38 -1.73 2.21
C VAL A 56 -10.12 -0.74 3.12
N LYS A 57 -10.74 0.31 2.56
CA LYS A 57 -11.54 1.27 3.33
C LYS A 57 -12.69 0.60 4.08
N GLY A 58 -13.37 -0.35 3.44
CA GLY A 58 -14.42 -1.15 4.06
C GLY A 58 -13.91 -1.96 5.26
N HIS A 59 -12.77 -2.64 5.11
CA HIS A 59 -12.15 -3.39 6.21
C HIS A 59 -11.71 -2.50 7.37
N ILE A 60 -11.06 -1.37 7.06
CA ILE A 60 -10.63 -0.40 8.09
C ILE A 60 -11.84 0.09 8.89
N ARG A 61 -12.93 0.43 8.19
CA ARG A 61 -14.16 0.90 8.84
C ARG A 61 -14.76 -0.17 9.76
N LEU A 62 -14.92 -1.40 9.27
CA LEU A 62 -15.48 -2.49 10.07
C LEU A 62 -14.62 -2.79 11.30
N LEU A 63 -13.29 -2.77 11.15
CA LEU A 63 -12.38 -3.00 12.27
C LEU A 63 -12.48 -1.91 13.33
N HIS A 64 -12.58 -0.64 12.92
CA HIS A 64 -12.79 0.47 13.85
C HIS A 64 -14.15 0.38 14.56
N GLU A 65 -15.24 0.20 13.81
CA GLU A 65 -16.59 0.07 14.37
C GLU A 65 -16.65 -1.10 15.37
N PHE A 66 -16.01 -2.21 15.04
CA PHE A 66 -15.93 -3.38 15.90
C PHE A 66 -15.14 -3.11 17.19
N ASN A 67 -13.95 -2.50 17.10
CA ASN A 67 -13.15 -2.17 18.28
C ASN A 67 -13.89 -1.17 19.19
N GLU A 68 -14.52 -0.15 18.62
CA GLU A 68 -15.29 0.83 19.39
C GLU A 68 -16.43 0.17 20.18
N VAL A 69 -17.21 -0.70 19.54
CA VAL A 69 -18.31 -1.42 20.20
C VAL A 69 -17.78 -2.38 21.25
N ARG A 70 -16.70 -3.11 20.96
CA ARG A 70 -16.06 -4.04 21.91
C ARG A 70 -15.57 -3.29 23.15
N ASP A 71 -14.90 -2.15 22.99
CA ASP A 71 -14.35 -1.38 24.10
C ASP A 71 -15.45 -0.82 25.01
N VAL A 72 -16.53 -0.28 24.43
CA VAL A 72 -17.71 0.16 25.18
C VAL A 72 -18.36 -1.02 25.92
N GLY A 73 -18.53 -2.15 25.23
CA GLY A 73 -19.12 -3.36 25.81
C GLY A 73 -18.30 -3.89 27.00
N LEU A 74 -16.98 -4.00 26.85
CA LEU A 74 -16.09 -4.42 27.93
C LEU A 74 -16.07 -3.42 29.09
N GLY A 75 -16.12 -2.12 28.82
CA GLY A 75 -16.25 -1.10 29.86
C GLY A 75 -17.53 -1.26 30.68
N LEU A 76 -18.67 -1.50 30.02
CA LEU A 76 -19.96 -1.75 30.68
C LEU A 76 -19.93 -3.04 31.50
N ILE A 77 -19.37 -4.12 30.94
CA ILE A 77 -19.21 -5.41 31.64
C ILE A 77 -18.31 -5.23 32.88
N GLY A 78 -17.24 -4.43 32.77
CA GLY A 78 -16.37 -4.07 33.88
C GLY A 78 -17.15 -3.44 35.03
N MET A 79 -17.91 -2.38 34.75
CA MET A 79 -18.73 -1.70 35.75
C MET A 79 -19.78 -2.62 36.39
N VAL A 80 -20.43 -3.49 35.60
CA VAL A 80 -21.39 -4.48 36.13
C VAL A 80 -20.70 -5.49 37.05
N SER A 81 -19.50 -5.94 36.68
CA SER A 81 -18.73 -6.89 37.47
C SER A 81 -18.29 -6.30 38.81
N GLU A 82 -17.86 -5.03 38.82
CA GLU A 82 -17.48 -4.29 40.02
C GLU A 82 -18.67 -4.12 40.96
N ASN A 83 -19.82 -3.67 40.44
CA ASN A 83 -21.04 -3.49 41.23
C ASN A 83 -21.53 -4.81 41.85
N ARG A 84 -21.36 -5.93 41.15
CA ARG A 84 -21.76 -7.27 41.63
C ARG A 84 -20.69 -7.97 42.47
N GLY A 85 -19.48 -7.42 42.59
CA GLY A 85 -18.36 -8.07 43.26
C GLY A 85 -17.95 -9.42 42.63
N THR A 86 -18.18 -9.59 41.32
CA THR A 86 -17.86 -10.83 40.58
C THR A 86 -16.76 -10.58 39.56
N ARG A 87 -16.18 -11.65 39.02
CA ARG A 87 -15.16 -11.54 37.97
C ARG A 87 -15.80 -11.15 36.65
N VAL A 88 -15.15 -10.26 35.90
CA VAL A 88 -15.51 -9.86 34.52
C VAL A 88 -15.84 -11.08 33.65
N GLN A 89 -15.03 -12.14 33.72
CA GLN A 89 -15.24 -13.37 32.93
C GLN A 89 -16.58 -14.08 33.22
N ASN A 90 -17.11 -13.97 34.44
CA ASN A 90 -18.42 -14.55 34.77
C ASN A 90 -19.54 -13.73 34.13
N VAL A 91 -19.42 -12.40 34.17
CA VAL A 91 -20.38 -11.48 33.53
C VAL A 91 -20.35 -11.64 32.01
N MET A 92 -19.16 -11.73 31.40
CA MET A 92 -19.01 -12.03 29.97
C MET A 92 -19.75 -13.31 29.56
N ARG A 93 -19.59 -14.39 30.35
CA ARG A 93 -20.28 -15.67 30.11
C ARG A 93 -21.80 -15.55 30.24
N GLU A 94 -22.30 -14.78 31.22
CA GLU A 94 -23.74 -14.51 31.37
C GLU A 94 -24.33 -13.77 30.15
N PHE A 95 -23.57 -12.84 29.57
CA PHE A 95 -23.96 -12.10 28.37
C PHE A 95 -23.61 -12.82 27.06
N GLY A 96 -23.10 -14.05 27.13
CA GLY A 96 -22.80 -14.88 25.96
C GLY A 96 -21.61 -14.42 25.13
N VAL A 97 -20.71 -13.62 25.71
CA VAL A 97 -19.48 -13.14 25.04
C VAL A 97 -18.24 -13.81 25.63
N SER A 98 -17.24 -14.06 24.79
CA SER A 98 -15.96 -14.62 25.19
C SER A 98 -14.81 -13.62 24.99
N PRO A 99 -13.67 -13.77 25.68
CA PRO A 99 -12.49 -12.92 25.47
C PRO A 99 -11.86 -13.06 24.07
N SER A 100 -12.24 -14.10 23.33
CA SER A 100 -11.78 -14.39 21.98
C SER A 100 -12.67 -13.83 20.88
N ASP A 101 -13.83 -13.25 21.25
CA ASP A 101 -14.75 -12.61 20.31
C ASP A 101 -14.33 -11.17 20.01
#